data_AF-A0A9P6VGE4-F1
#
_entry.id   AF-A0A9P6VGE4-F1
#
_cell.length_a   1.000
_cell.length_b   1.000
_cell.length_c   1.000
_cell.angle_alpha   90.00
_cell.angle_beta   90.00
_cell.angle_gamma   90.00
#
_symmetry.space_group_name_H-M   'P 1'
#
loop_
_entity.id
_entity.type
_entity.pdbx_description
1 polymer ?
#
loop_
_entity_poly.entity_id
_entity_poly.type
_entity_poly.pdbx_seq_one_letter_code
_entity_poly.pdbx_strand_id
1 'polypeptide(L)'
;MAPEGERYHPKDAVKAAINGTLIVGSAGLAVSAIQNTLTKRNVSAWGVFTRTGGTAALFAAMGGTYEFTRFASANLREKDDSLNPAIGGFLAGALMGIRSGSTPAVFGFGALTAVVLGAYDYTGGSLTGYKKDPEMDEFERKEHLRKNRRRPIEETINELGEGRGIYGPGYQERRAERIKENYGIEVPKS
;
A
#
# COMPACT_ATOMS: atom_id res chain seq x y z
N MET A 1 2.67 -7.81 0.01
CA MET A 1 2.14 -9.07 0.58
C MET A 1 2.14 -8.90 2.09
N ALA A 2 1.00 -8.94 2.76
CA ALA A 2 0.95 -8.82 4.23
C ALA A 2 1.56 -10.08 4.86
N PRO A 3 2.33 -9.97 5.97
CA PRO A 3 2.82 -11.15 6.69
C PRO A 3 1.64 -11.93 7.28
N GLU A 4 1.45 -13.19 6.90
CA GLU A 4 0.29 -14.04 7.26
C GLU A 4 0.25 -14.51 8.73
N GLY A 5 0.88 -13.81 9.68
CA GLY A 5 0.98 -14.27 11.07
C GLY A 5 0.76 -13.20 12.15
N GLU A 6 0.79 -11.91 11.80
CA GLU A 6 0.63 -10.85 12.80
C GLU A 6 -0.82 -10.39 12.86
N ARG A 7 -1.44 -10.59 14.03
CA ARG A 7 -2.74 -10.00 14.36
C ARG A 7 -2.62 -8.49 14.21
N TYR A 8 -3.52 -7.88 13.44
CA TYR A 8 -3.50 -6.44 13.23
C TYR A 8 -3.61 -5.71 14.58
N HIS A 9 -2.67 -4.78 14.79
CA HIS A 9 -2.68 -3.90 15.95
C HIS A 9 -3.19 -2.52 15.52
N PRO A 10 -4.30 -2.04 16.11
CA PRO A 10 -4.83 -0.71 15.81
C PRO A 10 -3.78 0.37 16.05
N LYS A 11 -3.69 1.31 15.11
CA LYS A 11 -2.72 2.41 15.16
C LYS A 11 -3.44 3.72 15.37
N ASP A 12 -2.85 4.61 16.15
CA ASP A 12 -3.41 5.95 16.38
C ASP A 12 -3.20 6.84 15.14
N ALA A 13 -4.24 6.97 14.32
CA ALA A 13 -4.22 7.75 13.10
C ALA A 13 -4.04 9.25 13.35
N VAL A 14 -4.52 9.77 14.48
CA VAL A 14 -4.42 11.21 14.80
C VAL A 14 -2.99 11.54 15.22
N LYS A 15 -2.41 10.75 16.12
CA LYS A 15 -1.01 10.90 16.51
C LYS A 15 -0.08 10.76 15.32
N ALA A 16 -0.35 9.78 14.45
CA ALA A 16 0.43 9.60 13.24
C ALA A 16 0.28 10.78 12.25
N ALA A 17 -0.93 11.31 12.08
CA ALA A 17 -1.16 12.50 11.26
C ALA A 17 -0.38 13.71 11.78
N ILE A 18 -0.40 13.96 13.09
CA ILE A 18 0.36 15.04 13.73
C ILE A 18 1.86 14.85 13.46
N ASN A 19 2.38 13.63 13.68
CA ASN A 19 3.79 13.33 13.43
C ASN A 19 4.16 13.52 11.95
N GLY A 20 3.33 13.03 11.03
CA GLY A 20 3.51 13.20 9.59
C GLY A 20 3.51 14.66 9.16
N THR A 21 2.56 15.45 9.67
CA THR A 21 2.49 16.90 9.45
C THR A 21 3.73 17.61 9.99
N LEU A 22 4.20 17.26 11.19
CA LEU A 22 5.38 17.90 11.78
C LEU A 22 6.65 17.58 10.98
N ILE A 23 6.87 16.30 10.66
CA ILE A 23 8.07 15.85 9.93
C ILE A 23 8.06 16.46 8.52
N VAL A 24 7.02 16.22 7.75
CA VAL A 24 6.96 16.69 6.34
C VAL A 24 6.80 18.21 6.29
N GLY A 25 6.05 18.81 7.20
CA GLY A 25 5.92 20.26 7.30
C GLY A 25 7.23 20.95 7.65
N SER A 26 8.06 20.37 8.54
CA SER A 26 9.39 20.91 8.83
C SER A 26 10.32 20.84 7.60
N ALA A 27 10.28 19.75 6.84
CA ALA A 27 10.98 19.65 5.56
C ALA A 27 10.46 20.69 4.56
N GLY A 28 9.14 20.92 4.52
CA GLY A 28 8.51 21.98 3.73
C GLY A 28 8.97 23.39 4.12
N LEU A 29 9.13 23.67 5.42
CA LEU A 29 9.69 24.94 5.91
C LEU A 29 11.15 25.12 5.48
N ALA A 30 11.96 24.06 5.52
CA ALA A 30 13.33 24.11 5.01
C ALA A 30 13.36 24.41 3.50
N VAL A 31 12.50 23.75 2.71
CA VAL A 31 12.34 24.03 1.28
C VAL A 31 11.87 25.48 1.06
N SER A 32 10.92 25.96 1.85
CA SER A 32 10.43 27.34 1.80
C SER A 32 11.55 28.35 2.11
N ALA A 33 12.42 28.05 3.07
CA ALA A 33 13.58 28.88 3.38
C ALA A 33 14.57 28.91 2.21
N ILE A 34 14.88 27.77 1.60
CA ILE A 34 15.72 27.68 0.40
C ILE A 34 15.10 28.47 -0.78
N GLN A 35 13.80 28.34 -0.97
CA GLN A 35 13.09 29.12 -2.00
C GLN A 35 13.16 30.61 -1.73
N ASN A 36 13.09 31.04 -0.46
CA ASN A 36 13.20 32.44 -0.05
C ASN A 36 14.62 33.00 -0.27
N THR A 37 15.68 32.21 -0.06
CA THR A 37 17.07 32.65 -0.31
C THR A 37 17.40 32.72 -1.80
N LEU A 38 16.80 31.86 -2.63
CA LEU A 38 17.02 31.83 -4.08
C LEU A 38 16.20 32.89 -4.85
N THR A 39 15.36 33.69 -4.18
CA THR A 39 14.58 34.70 -4.90
C THR A 39 15.47 35.84 -5.38
N LYS A 40 15.29 36.25 -6.64
CA LYS A 40 16.05 37.37 -7.25
C LYS A 40 15.69 38.75 -6.70
N ARG A 41 14.70 38.85 -5.79
CA ARG A 41 14.25 40.12 -5.21
C ARG A 41 14.68 40.18 -3.75
N ASN A 42 14.92 41.38 -3.23
CA ASN A 42 15.25 41.57 -1.83
C ASN A 42 14.02 41.22 -0.97
N VAL A 43 14.07 40.07 -0.30
CA VAL A 43 12.98 39.54 0.53
C VAL A 43 13.46 39.43 1.97
N SER A 44 12.63 39.93 2.88
CA SER A 44 12.89 39.79 4.32
C SER A 44 12.73 38.32 4.76
N ALA A 45 13.25 37.98 5.94
CA ALA A 45 13.06 36.67 6.58
C ALA A 45 11.56 36.30 6.71
N TRP A 46 10.69 37.31 6.81
CA TRP A 46 9.23 37.14 6.81
C TRP A 46 8.66 36.58 5.50
N GLY A 47 9.44 36.61 4.41
CA GLY A 47 9.09 36.03 3.11
C GLY A 47 8.95 34.50 3.15
N VAL A 48 9.54 33.83 4.14
CA VAL A 48 9.37 32.38 4.36
C VAL A 48 7.92 32.03 4.66
N PHE A 49 7.23 32.83 5.47
CA PHE A 49 5.83 32.56 5.83
C PHE A 49 4.83 33.20 4.88
N THR A 50 5.11 34.41 4.42
CA THR A 50 4.14 35.20 3.62
C THR A 50 4.19 34.90 2.12
N ARG A 51 5.37 34.59 1.58
CA ARG A 51 5.56 34.48 0.13
C ARG A 51 5.78 33.03 -0.31
N THR A 52 6.65 32.32 0.40
CA THR A 52 6.97 30.91 0.14
C THR A 52 6.20 29.96 1.04
N GLY A 53 5.49 30.45 2.06
CA GLY A 53 4.79 29.62 3.06
C GLY A 53 3.71 28.69 2.50
N GLY A 54 3.24 28.94 1.28
CA GLY A 54 2.36 28.01 0.57
C GLY A 54 3.01 26.64 0.32
N THR A 55 4.34 26.56 0.18
CA THR A 55 5.03 25.26 0.05
C THR A 55 5.13 24.55 1.39
N ALA A 56 5.47 25.26 2.46
CA ALA A 56 5.46 24.69 3.82
C ALA A 56 4.07 24.15 4.20
N ALA A 57 3.01 24.93 3.93
CA ALA A 57 1.63 24.51 4.19
C ALA A 57 1.21 23.29 3.35
N LEU A 58 1.60 23.26 2.07
CA LEU A 58 1.32 22.12 1.19
C LEU A 58 1.99 20.85 1.70
N PHE A 59 3.27 20.91 2.05
CA PHE A 59 4.03 19.76 2.56
C PHE A 59 3.47 19.27 3.90
N ALA A 60 3.11 20.18 4.80
CA ALA A 60 2.47 19.86 6.07
C ALA A 60 1.12 19.14 5.86
N ALA A 61 0.30 19.63 4.92
CA ALA A 61 -0.98 19.01 4.55
C ALA A 61 -0.78 17.63 3.92
N MET A 62 0.19 17.48 3.00
CA MET A 62 0.52 16.20 2.38
C MET A 62 0.96 15.15 3.40
N GLY A 63 1.88 15.49 4.32
CA GLY A 63 2.33 14.55 5.35
C GLY A 63 1.22 14.13 6.31
N GLY A 64 0.38 15.08 6.72
CA GLY A 64 -0.75 14.81 7.61
C GLY A 64 -1.81 13.91 6.97
N THR A 65 -2.25 14.27 5.76
CA THR A 65 -3.23 13.49 5.00
C THR A 65 -2.73 12.10 4.65
N TYR A 66 -1.46 11.96 4.27
CA TYR A 66 -0.85 10.66 3.98
C TYR A 66 -0.91 9.73 5.19
N GLU A 67 -0.35 10.15 6.33
CA GLU A 67 -0.29 9.31 7.54
C GLU A 67 -1.68 9.04 8.11
N PHE A 68 -2.55 10.07 8.17
CA PHE A 68 -3.93 9.91 8.62
C PHE A 68 -4.66 8.84 7.80
N THR A 69 -4.61 8.97 6.48
CA THR A 69 -5.37 8.10 5.57
C THR A 69 -4.82 6.70 5.56
N ARG A 70 -3.49 6.54 5.59
CA ARG A 70 -2.84 5.23 5.67
C ARG A 70 -3.27 4.47 6.92
N PHE A 71 -3.27 5.11 8.09
CA PHE A 71 -3.64 4.43 9.32
C PHE A 71 -5.15 4.30 9.51
N ALA A 72 -5.94 5.27 9.06
CA ALA A 72 -7.40 5.14 9.05
C ALA A 72 -7.85 3.97 8.15
N SER A 73 -7.28 3.84 6.95
CA SER A 73 -7.58 2.72 6.04
C SER A 73 -7.12 1.38 6.60
N ALA A 74 -5.94 1.33 7.23
CA ALA A 74 -5.44 0.14 7.90
C ALA A 74 -6.37 -0.29 9.06
N ASN A 75 -6.82 0.66 9.88
CA ASN A 75 -7.72 0.39 11.01
C ASN A 75 -9.09 -0.09 10.54
N LEU A 76 -9.64 0.49 9.47
CA LEU A 76 -10.94 0.09 8.92
C LEU A 76 -10.93 -1.30 8.28
N ARG A 77 -9.78 -1.71 7.72
CA ARG A 77 -9.62 -2.99 7.02
C ARG A 77 -9.01 -4.07 7.90
N GLU A 78 -8.56 -3.70 9.10
CA GLU A 78 -7.81 -4.53 10.03
C GLU A 78 -6.67 -5.30 9.35
N LYS A 79 -6.01 -4.65 8.38
CA LYS A 79 -5.00 -5.25 7.51
C LYS A 79 -3.92 -4.22 7.22
N ASP A 80 -2.66 -4.61 7.41
CA ASP A 80 -1.50 -3.85 6.96
C ASP A 80 -1.04 -4.36 5.59
N ASP A 81 -1.51 -3.72 4.53
CA ASP A 81 -1.13 -4.05 3.16
C ASP A 81 -0.72 -2.81 2.35
N SER A 82 -0.21 -3.05 1.14
CA SER A 82 0.26 -2.02 0.21
C SER A 82 -0.86 -1.14 -0.35
N LEU A 83 -2.13 -1.47 -0.10
CA LEU A 83 -3.26 -0.63 -0.50
C LEU A 83 -3.41 0.57 0.45
N ASN A 84 -3.06 0.43 1.73
CA ASN A 84 -3.10 1.55 2.68
C ASN A 84 -2.19 2.72 2.28
N PRO A 85 -0.89 2.53 1.96
CA PRO A 85 -0.03 3.60 1.46
C PRO A 85 -0.42 4.06 0.04
N ALA A 86 -1.04 3.21 -0.78
CA ALA A 86 -1.57 3.64 -2.08
C ALA A 86 -2.73 4.65 -1.91
N ILE A 87 -3.67 4.39 -1.00
CA ILE A 87 -4.81 5.29 -0.72
C ILE A 87 -4.31 6.57 -0.04
N GLY A 88 -3.40 6.46 0.93
CA GLY A 88 -2.76 7.63 1.55
C GLY A 88 -1.98 8.46 0.53
N GLY A 89 -1.26 7.80 -0.37
CA GLY A 89 -0.54 8.43 -1.47
C GLY A 89 -1.47 9.18 -2.41
N PHE A 90 -2.57 8.55 -2.82
CA PHE A 90 -3.58 9.17 -3.68
C PHE A 90 -4.08 10.50 -3.12
N LEU A 91 -4.48 10.52 -1.83
CA LEU A 91 -5.01 11.73 -1.20
C LEU A 91 -3.92 12.80 -0.99
N ALA A 92 -2.71 12.40 -0.62
CA ALA A 92 -1.59 13.34 -0.50
C ALA A 92 -1.18 13.93 -1.86
N GLY A 93 -1.14 13.13 -2.93
CA GLY A 93 -0.85 13.59 -4.29
C GLY A 93 -1.94 14.48 -4.88
N ALA A 94 -3.20 14.19 -4.54
CA ALA A 94 -4.33 15.02 -4.93
C ALA A 94 -4.19 16.48 -4.43
N LEU A 95 -3.61 16.70 -3.23
CA LEU A 95 -3.33 18.04 -2.70
C LEU A 95 -2.37 18.85 -3.59
N MET A 96 -1.37 18.21 -4.19
CA MET A 96 -0.51 18.89 -5.17
C MET A 96 -1.30 19.32 -6.41
N GLY A 97 -2.23 18.47 -6.88
CA GLY A 97 -3.10 18.81 -8.00
C GLY A 97 -4.09 19.94 -7.69
N ILE A 98 -4.55 20.04 -6.44
CA ILE A 98 -5.43 21.15 -6.00
C ILE A 98 -4.70 22.49 -6.15
N ARG A 99 -3.40 22.55 -5.86
CA ARG A 99 -2.59 23.76 -6.09
C ARG A 99 -2.52 24.15 -7.57
N SER A 100 -2.54 23.18 -8.48
CA SER A 100 -2.58 23.44 -9.93
C SER A 100 -3.94 23.92 -10.42
N GLY A 101 -5.01 23.81 -9.63
CA GLY A 101 -6.33 24.34 -9.95
C GLY A 101 -7.10 23.59 -11.03
N SER A 102 -6.69 22.37 -11.41
CA SER A 102 -7.35 21.58 -12.46
C SER A 102 -7.72 20.19 -11.97
N THR A 103 -8.95 19.75 -12.28
CA THR A 103 -9.42 18.40 -11.91
C THR A 103 -8.59 17.27 -12.50
N PRO A 104 -8.06 17.34 -13.75
CA PRO A 104 -7.20 16.29 -14.27
C PRO A 104 -5.86 16.21 -13.53
N ALA A 105 -5.31 17.35 -13.08
CA ALA A 105 -4.09 17.34 -12.28
C ALA A 105 -4.30 16.65 -10.92
N VAL A 106 -5.45 16.85 -10.27
CA VAL A 106 -5.78 16.18 -9.00
C VAL A 106 -5.76 14.66 -9.17
N PHE A 107 -6.47 14.14 -10.16
CA PHE A 107 -6.48 12.70 -10.42
C PHE A 107 -5.13 12.18 -10.94
N GLY A 108 -4.42 12.95 -11.76
CA GLY A 108 -3.13 12.58 -12.32
C GLY A 108 -2.05 12.45 -11.24
N PHE A 109 -1.88 13.48 -10.40
CA PHE A 109 -0.91 13.45 -9.30
C PHE A 109 -1.32 12.44 -8.21
N GLY A 110 -2.62 12.33 -7.92
CA GLY A 110 -3.14 11.31 -7.02
C GLY A 110 -2.83 9.90 -7.52
N ALA A 111 -3.19 9.56 -8.76
CA ALA A 111 -2.95 8.23 -9.33
C ALA A 111 -1.46 7.90 -9.42
N LEU A 112 -0.62 8.85 -9.83
CA LEU A 112 0.82 8.67 -9.91
C LEU A 112 1.40 8.31 -8.53
N THR A 113 1.10 9.12 -7.51
CA THR A 113 1.62 8.91 -6.15
C THR A 113 1.07 7.63 -5.52
N ALA A 114 -0.19 7.28 -5.80
CA ALA A 114 -0.79 6.02 -5.36
C ALA A 114 -0.05 4.81 -5.91
N VAL A 115 0.25 4.81 -7.21
CA VAL A 115 1.00 3.73 -7.87
C VAL A 115 2.43 3.66 -7.33
N VAL A 116 3.11 4.80 -7.20
CA VAL A 116 4.50 4.83 -6.71
C VAL A 116 4.61 4.32 -5.27
N LEU A 117 3.77 4.84 -4.35
CA LEU A 117 3.84 4.43 -2.94
C LEU A 117 3.28 3.03 -2.72
N GLY A 118 2.23 2.66 -3.45
CA GLY A 118 1.69 1.30 -3.44
C GLY A 118 2.72 0.29 -3.95
N ALA A 119 3.41 0.59 -5.06
CA ALA A 119 4.47 -0.26 -5.59
C ALA A 119 5.67 -0.33 -4.64
N TYR A 120 6.05 0.79 -4.03
CA TYR A 120 7.15 0.84 -3.05
C TYR A 120 6.88 -0.05 -1.83
N ASP A 121 5.68 0.02 -1.26
CA ASP A 121 5.33 -0.83 -0.12
C ASP A 121 5.15 -2.29 -0.55
N TYR A 122 4.58 -2.52 -1.75
CA TYR A 122 4.44 -3.85 -2.32
C TYR A 122 5.80 -4.56 -2.53
N THR A 123 6.85 -3.83 -2.92
CA THR A 123 8.21 -4.37 -3.09
C THR A 123 8.98 -4.52 -1.77
N GLY A 124 8.37 -4.20 -0.63
CA GLY A 124 8.95 -4.44 0.69
C GLY A 124 9.38 -3.18 1.43
N GLY A 125 8.97 -1.98 0.99
CA GLY A 125 9.05 -0.75 1.77
C GLY A 125 10.48 -0.30 2.15
N SER A 126 11.50 -0.81 1.46
CA SER A 126 12.91 -0.56 1.76
C SER A 126 13.72 -0.36 0.48
N LEU A 127 14.40 0.79 0.38
CA LEU A 127 15.37 1.08 -0.70
C LEU A 127 16.68 0.31 -0.53
N THR A 128 16.99 -0.12 0.70
CA THR A 128 18.22 -0.84 1.04
C THR A 128 18.11 -2.36 0.84
N GLY A 129 16.96 -2.83 0.33
CA GLY A 129 16.63 -4.24 0.20
C GLY A 129 15.78 -4.76 1.37
N TYR A 130 15.09 -5.87 1.13
CA TYR A 130 14.27 -6.54 2.13
C TYR A 130 15.18 -7.06 3.25
N LYS A 131 14.93 -6.66 4.51
CA LYS A 131 15.61 -7.26 5.66
C LYS A 131 15.21 -8.72 5.69
N LYS A 132 16.19 -9.61 5.49
CA LYS A 132 16.00 -11.05 5.62
C LYS A 132 15.41 -11.30 7.01
N ASP A 133 14.40 -12.14 7.05
CA ASP A 133 13.86 -12.65 8.31
C ASP A 133 15.02 -13.21 9.14
N PRO A 134 15.37 -12.60 10.28
CA PRO A 134 16.54 -13.03 11.06
C PRO A 134 16.33 -14.41 11.69
N GLU A 135 15.10 -14.92 11.73
CA GLU A 135 14.77 -16.24 12.28
C GLU A 135 14.91 -17.37 11.25
N MET A 136 14.85 -17.09 9.94
CA MET A 136 15.03 -18.14 8.93
C MET A 136 16.49 -18.33 8.55
N ASP A 137 16.99 -19.54 8.78
CA ASP A 137 18.32 -19.94 8.32
C ASP A 137 18.40 -19.87 6.78
N GLU A 138 19.54 -19.38 6.26
CA GLU A 138 19.79 -19.37 4.82
C GLU A 138 19.73 -20.77 4.22
N PHE A 139 20.08 -21.78 5.01
CA PHE A 139 19.97 -23.17 4.60
C PHE A 139 18.51 -23.57 4.40
N GLU A 140 17.63 -23.35 5.39
CA GLU A 140 16.21 -23.70 5.32
C GLU A 140 15.50 -22.99 4.15
N ARG A 141 15.80 -21.70 3.91
CA ARG A 141 15.24 -20.99 2.75
C ARG A 141 15.68 -21.61 1.43
N LYS A 142 16.98 -21.89 1.26
CA LYS A 142 17.52 -22.50 0.04
C LYS A 142 16.97 -23.90 -0.13
N GLU A 143 16.78 -24.63 0.96
CA GLU A 143 16.17 -25.95 0.97
C GLU A 143 14.69 -25.88 0.58
N HIS A 144 13.92 -24.92 1.10
CA HIS A 144 12.53 -24.66 0.72
C HIS A 144 12.42 -24.35 -0.79
N LEU A 145 13.27 -23.45 -1.31
CA LEU A 145 13.31 -23.13 -2.74
C LEU A 145 13.69 -24.34 -3.61
N ARG A 146 14.57 -25.22 -3.13
CA ARG A 146 14.97 -26.46 -3.81
C ARG A 146 13.88 -27.54 -3.75
N LYS A 147 13.20 -27.65 -2.61
CA LYS A 147 12.10 -28.59 -2.36
C LYS A 147 10.82 -28.20 -3.11
N ASN A 148 10.66 -26.92 -3.48
CA ASN A 148 9.53 -26.41 -4.26
C ASN A 148 9.53 -26.83 -5.76
N ARG A 149 10.04 -28.03 -6.07
CA ARG A 149 10.01 -28.65 -7.42
C ARG A 149 8.71 -29.40 -7.70
N ARG A 150 8.06 -29.93 -6.66
CA ARG A 150 6.76 -30.62 -6.74
C ARG A 150 5.93 -30.22 -5.54
N ARG A 151 4.85 -29.48 -5.78
CA ARG A 151 3.87 -29.12 -4.74
C ARG A 151 2.79 -30.20 -4.67
N PRO A 152 2.29 -30.56 -3.48
CA PRO A 152 1.14 -31.44 -3.35
C PRO A 152 -0.07 -30.87 -4.11
N ILE A 153 -0.83 -31.76 -4.75
CA ILE A 153 -1.99 -31.37 -5.55
C ILE A 153 -3.09 -30.71 -4.68
N GLU A 154 -3.20 -31.11 -3.41
CA GLU A 154 -4.14 -30.54 -2.44
C GLU A 154 -3.86 -29.07 -2.14
N GLU A 155 -2.59 -28.69 -1.97
CA GLU A 155 -2.17 -27.30 -1.79
C GLU A 155 -2.50 -26.46 -3.03
N THR A 156 -2.29 -27.03 -4.22
CA THR A 156 -2.63 -26.37 -5.50
C THR A 156 -4.14 -26.15 -5.63
N ILE A 157 -4.94 -27.13 -5.21
CA ILE A 157 -6.41 -27.05 -5.22
C ILE A 157 -6.91 -26.02 -4.21
N ASN A 158 -6.31 -25.96 -3.02
CA ASN A 158 -6.68 -24.99 -2.00
C ASN A 158 -6.37 -23.54 -2.44
N GLU A 159 -5.26 -23.31 -3.16
CA GLU A 159 -4.88 -21.97 -3.63
C GLU A 159 -5.61 -21.53 -4.91
N LEU A 160 -5.69 -22.40 -5.91
CA LEU A 160 -6.22 -22.06 -7.24
C LEU A 160 -7.71 -22.39 -7.41
N GLY A 161 -8.25 -23.23 -6.54
CA GLY A 161 -9.58 -23.83 -6.68
C GLY A 161 -9.62 -24.98 -7.68
N GLU A 162 -10.69 -25.78 -7.61
CA GLU A 162 -10.94 -26.84 -8.58
C GLU A 162 -11.54 -26.29 -9.88
N GLY A 163 -11.08 -26.80 -11.03
CA GLY A 163 -11.59 -26.41 -12.35
C GLY A 163 -10.49 -25.92 -13.30
N ARG A 164 -10.87 -25.58 -14.55
CA ARG A 164 -9.95 -25.09 -15.60
C ARG A 164 -8.70 -25.97 -15.82
N GLY A 165 -8.85 -27.30 -15.70
CA GLY A 165 -7.78 -28.27 -15.93
C GLY A 165 -7.07 -28.82 -14.68
N ILE A 166 -7.41 -28.32 -13.48
CA ILE A 166 -6.90 -28.83 -12.20
C ILE A 166 -8.01 -29.65 -11.53
N TYR A 167 -7.76 -30.94 -11.32
CA TYR A 167 -8.72 -31.87 -10.75
C TYR A 167 -8.09 -32.68 -9.62
N GLY A 168 -8.70 -32.59 -8.44
CA GLY A 168 -8.32 -33.42 -7.30
C GLY A 168 -8.95 -34.81 -7.34
N PRO A 169 -8.46 -35.74 -6.51
CA PRO A 169 -9.13 -37.01 -6.29
C PRO A 169 -10.56 -36.77 -5.76
N GLY A 170 -11.55 -37.47 -6.33
CA GLY A 170 -12.97 -37.29 -6.00
C GLY A 170 -13.67 -36.09 -6.66
N TYR A 171 -13.06 -35.44 -7.66
CA TYR A 171 -13.65 -34.28 -8.34
C TYR A 171 -15.02 -34.56 -8.97
N GLN A 172 -15.25 -35.77 -9.52
CA GLN A 172 -16.53 -36.12 -10.14
C GLN A 172 -17.69 -36.11 -9.13
N GLU A 173 -17.43 -36.57 -7.91
CA GLU A 173 -18.43 -36.60 -6.83
C GLU A 173 -18.74 -35.19 -6.34
N ARG A 174 -17.70 -34.38 -6.04
CA ARG A 174 -17.88 -32.97 -5.67
C ARG A 174 -18.53 -32.14 -6.77
N ARG A 175 -18.26 -32.45 -8.05
CA ARG A 175 -18.91 -31.82 -9.19
C ARG A 175 -20.39 -32.20 -9.28
N ALA A 176 -20.72 -33.48 -9.08
CA ALA A 176 -22.11 -33.94 -9.06
C ALA A 176 -22.88 -33.28 -7.91
N GLU A 177 -22.29 -33.16 -6.72
CA GLU A 177 -22.86 -32.43 -5.58
C GLU A 177 -23.10 -30.95 -5.91
N ARG A 178 -22.10 -30.22 -6.44
CA ARG A 178 -22.26 -28.82 -6.87
C ARG A 178 -23.33 -28.63 -7.94
N ILE A 179 -23.50 -29.58 -8.85
CA ILE A 179 -24.55 -29.52 -9.89
C ILE A 179 -25.93 -29.80 -9.28
N LYS A 180 -26.02 -30.75 -8.35
CA LYS A 180 -27.26 -31.04 -7.62
C LYS A 180 -27.70 -29.85 -6.77
N GLU A 181 -26.79 -29.20 -6.06
CA GLU A 181 -27.09 -28.00 -5.25
C GLU A 181 -27.50 -26.80 -6.10
N ASN A 182 -26.77 -26.51 -7.19
CA ASN A 182 -27.03 -25.31 -8.00
C ASN A 182 -28.22 -25.47 -8.96
N TYR A 183 -28.49 -26.69 -9.45
CA TYR A 183 -29.44 -26.92 -10.54
C TYR A 183 -30.49 -28.00 -10.26
N GLY A 184 -30.41 -28.72 -9.14
CA GLY A 184 -31.35 -29.80 -8.82
C GLY A 184 -31.24 -31.03 -9.74
N ILE A 185 -30.17 -31.13 -10.54
CA ILE A 185 -29.97 -32.20 -11.51
C ILE A 185 -29.11 -33.29 -10.88
N GLU A 186 -29.62 -34.52 -10.83
CA GLU A 186 -28.83 -35.69 -10.42
C GLU A 186 -27.98 -36.19 -11.58
N VAL A 187 -26.67 -36.08 -11.44
CA VAL A 187 -25.72 -36.61 -12.43
C VAL A 187 -25.50 -38.10 -12.15
N PRO A 188 -25.69 -38.99 -13.13
CA PRO A 188 -25.46 -40.42 -12.93
C PRO A 188 -23.99 -40.68 -12.60
N LYS A 189 -23.75 -41.46 -11.54
CA LYS A 189 -22.42 -41.91 -11.12
C LYS A 189 -21.95 -42.98 -12.12
N SER A 190 -20.94 -42.67 -12.91
CA SER A 190 -20.23 -43.60 -13.81
C SER A 190 -19.08 -44.30 -13.12
#